data_AF-A0A941MX30-F1
#
_entry.id   AF-A0A941MX30-F1
#
_cell.length_a   1.000
_cell.length_b   1.000
_cell.length_c   1.000
_cell.angle_alpha   90.00
_cell.angle_beta   90.00
_cell.angle_gamma   90.00
#
_symmetry.space_group_name_H-M   'P 1'
#
loop_
_entity.id
_entity.type
_entity.pdbx_description
1 polymer ?
#
loop_
_entity_poly.entity_id
_entity_poly.type
_entity_poly.pdbx_seq_one_letter_code
_entity_poly.pdbx_strand_id
1 'polypeptide(L)'
;MAGDLNVYQPCPCGSGKKIKFCCQAILPDMARVADLQETQHFGQAIALLEKLDKKISPRENWSRAWVKTAIAICKSGMGETGAARDSVGELLKDLPEHPLGLCLHAMFSLMVDGYPAAMRSVNRAFQYALKTQPFPLAEIARLVGNEMAAKGSFVGAGQFLGLATRLDSENKRALEDFREFLGDQFIPYPLRDSYVLQDLPPEHPLFPQFKQAKELAGQFRFSEAAK
;
A
#
# COMPACT_ATOMS: atom_id res chain seq x y z
N MET A 1 9.28 13.10 -1.65
CA MET A 1 9.54 12.67 -3.05
C MET A 1 9.12 13.76 -4.06
N ALA A 2 9.40 15.03 -3.80
CA ALA A 2 9.20 16.08 -4.81
C ALA A 2 10.47 16.21 -5.69
N GLY A 3 10.82 15.11 -6.36
CA GLY A 3 11.73 15.18 -7.49
C GLY A 3 10.94 15.74 -8.66
N ASP A 4 11.48 16.79 -9.28
CA ASP A 4 10.95 17.50 -10.44
C ASP A 4 10.20 16.56 -11.42
N LEU A 5 8.86 16.57 -11.39
CA LEU A 5 8.03 15.64 -12.15
C LEU A 5 8.29 15.85 -13.65
N ASN A 6 8.95 14.89 -14.29
CA ASN A 6 9.37 15.02 -15.69
C ASN A 6 8.48 14.17 -16.61
N VAL A 7 8.15 14.72 -17.78
CA VAL A 7 7.35 14.08 -18.84
C VAL A 7 7.79 12.66 -19.25
N TYR A 8 9.05 12.29 -19.04
CA TYR A 8 9.60 10.96 -19.36
C TYR A 8 9.45 9.91 -18.26
N GLN A 9 9.10 10.32 -17.04
CA GLN A 9 8.91 9.40 -15.91
C GLN A 9 7.59 8.62 -16.05
N PRO A 10 7.48 7.45 -15.41
CA PRO A 10 6.21 6.76 -15.23
C PRO A 10 5.18 7.68 -14.58
N CYS A 11 3.96 7.67 -15.09
CA CYS A 11 2.90 8.53 -14.58
C CYS A 11 2.40 8.01 -13.22
N PRO A 12 2.33 8.86 -12.18
CA PRO A 12 1.93 8.44 -10.84
C PRO A 12 0.43 8.14 -10.73
N CYS A 13 -0.35 8.33 -11.81
CA CYS A 13 -1.76 7.94 -11.86
C CYS A 13 -2.01 6.43 -11.90
N GLY A 14 -0.97 5.60 -11.93
CA GLY A 14 -1.10 4.14 -11.91
C GLY A 14 -1.42 3.50 -13.27
N SER A 15 -1.45 4.27 -14.38
CA SER A 15 -1.72 3.74 -15.72
C SER A 15 -0.58 2.91 -16.33
N GLY A 16 0.62 2.95 -15.73
CA GLY A 16 1.84 2.32 -16.26
C GLY A 16 2.47 3.04 -17.47
N LYS A 17 1.86 4.11 -17.98
CA LYS A 17 2.37 4.91 -19.11
C LYS A 17 3.30 6.03 -18.62
N LYS A 18 4.15 6.56 -19.51
CA LYS A 18 4.91 7.79 -19.25
C LYS A 18 3.99 9.01 -19.20
N ILE A 19 4.35 10.04 -18.44
CA ILE A 19 3.53 11.25 -18.25
C ILE A 19 3.12 11.90 -19.57
N LYS A 20 4.04 12.03 -20.54
CA LYS A 20 3.75 12.57 -21.89
C LYS A 20 2.65 11.82 -22.67
N PHE A 21 2.33 10.59 -22.29
CA PHE A 21 1.32 9.76 -22.96
C PHE A 21 0.09 9.51 -22.07
N CYS A 22 -0.02 10.15 -20.91
CA CYS A 22 -1.13 9.97 -19.98
C CYS A 22 -1.65 11.30 -19.44
N CYS A 23 -1.00 11.85 -18.42
CA CYS A 23 -1.49 13.00 -17.66
C CYS A 23 -0.73 14.31 -17.98
N GLN A 24 -0.17 14.42 -19.19
CA GLN A 24 0.63 15.60 -19.59
C GLN A 24 -0.13 16.91 -19.41
N ALA A 25 -1.43 16.92 -19.73
CA ALA A 25 -2.27 18.11 -19.64
C ALA A 25 -2.38 18.68 -18.22
N ILE A 26 -2.25 17.84 -17.20
CA ILE A 26 -2.40 18.21 -15.79
C ILE A 26 -1.08 18.25 -15.02
N LEU A 27 0.06 18.00 -15.69
CA LEU A 27 1.38 17.95 -15.06
C LEU A 27 1.72 19.20 -14.22
N PRO A 28 1.45 20.45 -14.66
CA PRO A 28 1.72 21.63 -13.85
C PRO A 28 0.92 21.64 -12.55
N ASP A 29 -0.33 21.19 -12.59
CA ASP A 29 -1.18 21.11 -11.40
C ASP A 29 -0.73 19.97 -10.48
N MET A 30 -0.24 18.85 -11.04
CA MET A 30 0.35 17.76 -10.25
C MET A 30 1.56 18.22 -9.43
N ALA A 31 2.46 19.00 -10.03
CA ALA A 31 3.62 19.55 -9.33
C ALA A 31 3.20 20.50 -8.19
N ARG A 32 2.21 21.38 -8.42
CA ARG A 32 1.67 22.27 -7.39
C ARG A 32 1.01 21.52 -6.25
N VAL A 33 0.24 20.48 -6.55
CA VAL A 33 -0.40 19.64 -5.52
C VAL A 33 0.66 18.94 -4.67
N ALA A 34 1.74 18.44 -5.28
CA ALA A 34 2.83 17.78 -4.55
C ALA A 34 3.50 18.74 -3.55
N ASP A 35 3.76 19.98 -3.96
CA ASP A 35 4.31 21.04 -3.09
C ASP A 35 3.36 21.38 -1.92
N LEU A 36 2.06 21.53 -2.20
CA LEU A 36 1.05 21.77 -1.17
C LEU A 36 0.91 20.57 -0.19
N GLN A 37 1.10 19.34 -0.67
CA GLN A 37 1.08 18.14 0.19
C GLN A 37 2.33 18.08 1.07
N GLU A 38 3.51 18.41 0.54
CA GLU A 38 4.78 18.43 1.28
C GLU A 38 4.79 19.51 2.37
N THR A 39 4.21 20.67 2.08
CA THR A 39 4.02 21.78 3.03
C THR A 39 2.79 21.62 3.94
N GLN A 40 2.08 20.48 3.87
CA GLN A 40 0.90 20.16 4.67
C GLN A 40 -0.28 21.15 4.54
N HIS A 41 -0.34 21.91 3.44
CA HIS A 41 -1.46 22.80 3.10
C HIS A 41 -2.63 22.04 2.44
N PHE A 42 -3.13 21.01 3.13
CA PHE A 42 -4.09 20.05 2.57
C PHE A 42 -5.41 20.67 2.08
N GLY A 43 -5.96 21.66 2.79
CA GLY A 43 -7.19 22.34 2.35
C GLY A 43 -7.02 23.07 1.01
N GLN A 44 -5.86 23.69 0.78
CA GLN A 44 -5.55 24.35 -0.49
C GLN A 44 -5.34 23.32 -1.61
N ALA A 45 -4.66 22.21 -1.30
CA ALA A 45 -4.48 21.10 -2.24
C ALA A 45 -5.83 20.53 -2.69
N ILE A 46 -6.76 20.28 -1.76
CA ILE A 46 -8.11 19.79 -2.07
C ILE A 46 -8.85 20.78 -2.96
N ALA A 47 -8.85 22.08 -2.63
CA ALA A 47 -9.51 23.09 -3.45
C ALA A 47 -8.96 23.18 -4.88
N LEU A 48 -7.64 22.99 -5.06
CA LEU A 48 -7.01 22.90 -6.38
C LEU A 48 -7.44 21.62 -7.12
N LEU A 49 -7.45 20.49 -6.44
CA LEU A 49 -7.83 19.19 -6.99
C LEU A 49 -9.30 19.13 -7.41
N GLU A 50 -10.22 19.71 -6.64
CA GLU A 50 -11.64 19.80 -6.99
C GLU A 50 -11.89 20.69 -8.22
N LYS A 51 -11.12 21.78 -8.37
CA LYS A 51 -11.14 22.59 -9.59
C LYS A 51 -10.61 21.80 -10.78
N LEU A 52 -9.61 20.94 -10.56
CA LEU A 52 -9.03 20.10 -11.60
C LEU A 52 -9.97 18.97 -12.04
N ASP A 53 -10.67 18.30 -11.13
CA ASP A 53 -11.64 17.24 -11.47
C ASP A 53 -12.74 17.77 -12.40
N LYS A 54 -13.17 19.02 -12.22
CA LYS A 54 -14.15 19.68 -13.10
C LYS A 54 -13.63 19.97 -14.51
N LYS A 55 -12.31 20.10 -14.68
CA LYS A 55 -11.66 20.38 -15.97
C LYS A 55 -11.30 19.12 -16.75
N ILE A 56 -11.04 18.02 -16.04
CA ILE A 56 -10.65 16.76 -16.67
C ILE A 56 -11.87 16.16 -17.39
N SER A 57 -11.65 15.73 -18.63
CA SER A 57 -12.70 15.06 -19.40
C SER A 57 -13.18 13.78 -18.72
N PRO A 58 -14.49 13.46 -18.71
CA PRO A 58 -15.01 12.22 -18.15
C PRO A 58 -14.38 10.95 -18.75
N ARG A 59 -13.80 11.03 -19.96
CA ARG A 59 -13.11 9.90 -20.62
C ARG A 59 -11.70 9.66 -20.08
N GLU A 60 -11.11 10.61 -19.36
CA GLU A 60 -9.75 10.51 -18.82
C GLU A 60 -9.73 9.86 -17.43
N ASN A 61 -10.14 8.59 -17.38
CA ASN A 61 -10.31 7.85 -16.12
C ASN A 61 -9.04 7.85 -15.23
N TRP A 62 -7.85 7.77 -15.83
CA TRP A 62 -6.59 7.74 -15.09
C TRP A 62 -6.19 9.10 -14.49
N SER A 63 -6.34 10.19 -15.23
CA SER A 63 -6.11 11.55 -14.70
C SER A 63 -7.05 11.82 -13.51
N ARG A 64 -8.33 11.44 -13.64
CA ARG A 64 -9.32 11.53 -12.56
C ARG A 64 -8.98 10.63 -11.38
N ALA A 65 -8.49 9.41 -11.63
CA ALA A 65 -8.07 8.50 -10.58
C ALA A 65 -6.94 9.11 -9.73
N TRP A 66 -5.95 9.73 -10.38
CA TRP A 66 -4.90 10.47 -9.67
C TRP A 66 -5.50 11.57 -8.78
N VAL A 67 -6.41 12.40 -9.32
CA VAL A 67 -7.08 13.45 -8.54
C VAL A 67 -7.81 12.88 -7.33
N LYS A 68 -8.64 11.84 -7.53
CA LYS A 68 -9.38 11.18 -6.44
C LYS A 68 -8.43 10.61 -5.37
N THR A 69 -7.33 9.96 -5.76
CA THR A 69 -6.34 9.46 -4.80
C THR A 69 -5.61 10.57 -4.06
N ALA A 70 -5.28 11.68 -4.73
CA ALA A 70 -4.62 12.82 -4.11
C ALA A 70 -5.54 13.52 -3.09
N ILE A 71 -6.83 13.67 -3.41
CA ILE A 71 -7.84 14.19 -2.46
C ILE A 71 -7.92 13.28 -1.24
N ALA A 72 -7.96 11.96 -1.42
CA ALA A 72 -8.05 11.03 -0.31
C ALA A 72 -6.82 11.10 0.62
N ILE A 73 -5.62 11.25 0.06
CA ILE A 73 -4.38 11.48 0.84
C ILE A 73 -4.50 12.77 1.66
N CYS A 74 -4.92 13.88 1.04
CA CYS A 74 -5.09 15.15 1.74
C CYS A 74 -6.15 15.08 2.85
N LYS A 75 -7.29 14.42 2.60
CA LYS A 75 -8.34 14.19 3.61
C LYS A 75 -7.82 13.38 4.79
N SER A 76 -7.08 12.31 4.53
CA SER A 76 -6.43 11.54 5.60
C SER A 76 -5.43 12.39 6.39
N GLY A 77 -4.69 13.28 5.73
CA GLY A 77 -3.77 14.23 6.39
C GLY A 77 -4.49 15.25 7.29
N MET A 78 -5.77 15.52 7.03
CA MET A 78 -6.64 16.35 7.88
C MET A 78 -7.37 15.57 8.98
N GLY A 79 -7.11 14.26 9.11
CA GLY A 79 -7.78 13.39 10.09
C GLY A 79 -9.11 12.81 9.61
N GLU A 80 -9.54 13.09 8.37
CA GLU A 80 -10.78 12.57 7.78
C GLU A 80 -10.59 11.19 7.12
N THR A 81 -9.93 10.27 7.83
CA THR A 81 -9.53 8.97 7.26
C THR A 81 -10.71 8.09 6.83
N GLY A 82 -11.84 8.14 7.55
CA GLY A 82 -13.07 7.43 7.17
C GLY A 82 -13.62 7.91 5.83
N ALA A 83 -13.73 9.24 5.64
CA ALA A 83 -14.15 9.82 4.37
C ALA A 83 -13.15 9.54 3.25
N ALA A 84 -11.85 9.52 3.56
CA ALA A 84 -10.80 9.12 2.62
C ALA A 84 -10.99 7.66 2.16
N ARG A 85 -11.20 6.71 3.09
CA ARG A 85 -11.48 5.29 2.79
C ARG A 85 -12.65 5.16 1.82
N ASP A 86 -13.78 5.77 2.15
CA ASP A 86 -15.01 5.64 1.37
C ASP A 86 -14.84 6.24 -0.03
N SER A 87 -14.16 7.39 -0.15
CA SER A 87 -13.88 8.02 -1.44
C SER A 87 -13.00 7.17 -2.36
N VAL A 88 -12.02 6.45 -1.80
CA VAL A 88 -11.18 5.51 -2.56
C VAL A 88 -11.98 4.25 -2.90
N GLY A 89 -12.89 3.81 -2.03
CA GLY A 89 -13.83 2.72 -2.31
C GLY A 89 -14.67 3.00 -3.56
N GLU A 90 -15.20 4.22 -3.70
CA GLU A 90 -15.93 4.64 -4.91
C GLU A 90 -15.03 4.65 -6.16
N LEU A 91 -13.78 5.12 -6.05
CA LEU A 91 -12.81 5.03 -7.15
C LEU A 91 -12.61 3.57 -7.61
N LEU A 92 -12.52 2.63 -6.67
CA LEU A 92 -12.29 1.22 -6.96
C LEU A 92 -13.51 0.52 -7.57
N LYS A 93 -14.71 1.12 -7.55
CA LYS A 93 -15.85 0.62 -8.34
C LYS A 93 -15.61 0.88 -9.83
N ASP A 94 -15.07 2.04 -10.17
CA ASP A 94 -14.75 2.43 -11.55
C ASP A 94 -13.46 1.77 -12.06
N LEU A 95 -12.44 1.67 -11.19
CA LEU A 95 -11.11 1.11 -11.50
C LEU A 95 -10.70 0.07 -10.44
N PRO A 96 -11.21 -1.18 -10.52
CA PRO A 96 -11.03 -2.19 -9.47
C PRO A 96 -9.60 -2.65 -9.20
N GLU A 97 -8.69 -2.40 -10.13
CA GLU A 97 -7.28 -2.81 -10.04
C GLU A 97 -6.33 -1.62 -10.01
N HIS A 98 -6.83 -0.42 -9.67
CA HIS A 98 -6.00 0.77 -9.55
C HIS A 98 -4.95 0.60 -8.43
N PRO A 99 -3.63 0.53 -8.74
CA PRO A 99 -2.64 0.03 -7.76
C PRO A 99 -2.55 0.87 -6.48
N LEU A 100 -2.39 2.19 -6.63
CA LEU A 100 -2.35 3.10 -5.48
C LEU A 100 -3.70 3.15 -4.76
N GLY A 101 -4.81 2.97 -5.48
CA GLY A 101 -6.15 2.98 -4.92
C GLY A 101 -6.36 1.80 -3.98
N LEU A 102 -5.90 0.60 -4.37
CA LEU A 102 -5.92 -0.58 -3.52
C LEU A 102 -5.07 -0.38 -2.27
N CYS A 103 -3.85 0.17 -2.40
CA CYS A 103 -3.00 0.48 -1.26
C CYS A 103 -3.67 1.48 -0.29
N LEU A 104 -4.15 2.62 -0.80
CA LEU A 104 -4.80 3.63 0.02
C LEU A 104 -6.06 3.08 0.70
N HIS A 105 -6.90 2.34 -0.02
CA HIS A 105 -8.09 1.73 0.56
C HIS A 105 -7.72 0.74 1.68
N ALA A 106 -6.72 -0.11 1.46
CA ALA A 106 -6.25 -1.06 2.48
C ALA A 106 -5.70 -0.33 3.73
N MET A 107 -4.85 0.68 3.53
CA MET A 107 -4.27 1.48 4.61
C MET A 107 -5.33 2.24 5.39
N PHE A 108 -6.28 2.90 4.73
CA PHE A 108 -7.37 3.61 5.39
C PHE A 108 -8.34 2.65 6.09
N SER A 109 -8.62 1.48 5.51
CA SER A 109 -9.41 0.44 6.18
C SER A 109 -8.72 -0.08 7.45
N LEU A 110 -7.40 -0.26 7.43
CA LEU A 110 -6.64 -0.64 8.64
C LEU A 110 -6.74 0.42 9.73
N MET A 111 -6.62 1.70 9.38
CA MET A 111 -6.70 2.78 10.38
C MET A 111 -8.10 3.00 10.95
N VAL A 112 -9.15 2.69 10.18
CA VAL A 112 -10.55 2.93 10.58
C VAL A 112 -11.18 1.69 11.22
N ASP A 113 -11.03 0.53 10.58
CA ASP A 113 -11.72 -0.71 10.96
C ASP A 113 -10.80 -1.70 11.70
N GLY A 114 -9.48 -1.50 11.58
CA GLY A 114 -8.48 -2.42 12.11
C GLY A 114 -8.40 -3.76 11.36
N TYR A 115 -7.55 -4.62 11.87
CA TYR A 115 -7.40 -6.01 11.49
C TYR A 115 -8.24 -6.91 12.43
N PRO A 116 -8.92 -7.96 11.97
CA PRO A 116 -8.90 -8.55 10.63
C PRO A 116 -9.93 -7.95 9.66
N ALA A 117 -10.71 -6.93 10.04
CA ALA A 117 -11.76 -6.37 9.18
C ALA A 117 -11.20 -5.89 7.82
N ALA A 118 -10.02 -5.26 7.82
CA ALA A 118 -9.33 -4.80 6.62
C ALA A 118 -8.59 -5.90 5.83
N MET A 119 -8.55 -7.16 6.29
CA MET A 119 -7.69 -8.22 5.73
C MET A 119 -7.90 -8.43 4.23
N ARG A 120 -9.14 -8.38 3.74
CA ARG A 120 -9.42 -8.56 2.30
C ARG A 120 -8.80 -7.42 1.48
N SER A 121 -8.92 -6.18 1.95
CA SER A 121 -8.33 -5.01 1.30
C SER A 121 -6.81 -5.11 1.28
N VAL A 122 -6.20 -5.52 2.40
CA VAL A 122 -4.75 -5.74 2.52
C VAL A 122 -4.26 -6.79 1.52
N ASN A 123 -4.88 -7.98 1.50
CA ASN A 123 -4.47 -9.06 0.59
C ASN A 123 -4.58 -8.64 -0.88
N ARG A 124 -5.64 -7.90 -1.23
CA ARG A 124 -5.83 -7.40 -2.60
C ARG A 124 -4.76 -6.35 -2.96
N ALA A 125 -4.37 -5.48 -2.04
CA ALA A 125 -3.27 -4.55 -2.26
C ALA A 125 -1.95 -5.29 -2.52
N PHE A 126 -1.61 -6.30 -1.71
CA PHE A 126 -0.42 -7.11 -1.94
C PHE A 126 -0.46 -7.85 -3.29
N GLN A 127 -1.60 -8.43 -3.66
CA GLN A 127 -1.75 -9.18 -4.90
C GLN A 127 -1.49 -8.33 -6.15
N TYR A 128 -2.01 -7.10 -6.19
CA TYR A 128 -2.02 -6.28 -7.41
C TYR A 128 -0.95 -5.19 -7.43
N ALA A 129 -0.48 -4.72 -6.28
CA ALA A 129 0.38 -3.55 -6.20
C ALA A 129 1.85 -3.84 -5.83
N LEU A 130 2.21 -5.10 -5.52
CA LEU A 130 3.56 -5.48 -5.03
C LEU A 130 4.71 -4.94 -5.88
N LYS A 131 4.59 -5.03 -7.20
CA LYS A 131 5.63 -4.60 -8.13
C LYS A 131 5.66 -3.10 -8.37
N THR A 132 4.52 -2.42 -8.19
CA THR A 132 4.34 -1.03 -8.61
C THR A 132 4.32 -0.04 -7.45
N GLN A 133 3.97 -0.49 -6.24
CA GLN A 133 3.77 0.33 -5.05
C GLN A 133 4.45 -0.31 -3.82
N PRO A 134 5.77 -0.56 -3.85
CA PRO A 134 6.47 -1.17 -2.72
C PRO A 134 6.40 -0.30 -1.46
N PHE A 135 6.52 1.03 -1.59
CA PHE A 135 6.53 1.94 -0.43
C PHE A 135 5.17 2.00 0.30
N PRO A 136 4.01 2.20 -0.37
CA PRO A 136 2.72 2.09 0.32
C PRO A 136 2.46 0.70 0.93
N LEU A 137 2.94 -0.37 0.29
CA LEU A 137 2.80 -1.72 0.84
C LEU A 137 3.70 -1.97 2.05
N ALA A 138 4.89 -1.35 2.11
CA ALA A 138 5.74 -1.38 3.29
C ALA A 138 5.01 -0.78 4.50
N GLU A 139 4.31 0.34 4.30
CA GLU A 139 3.52 0.97 5.37
C GLU A 139 2.33 0.10 5.80
N ILE A 140 1.62 -0.51 4.85
CA ILE A 140 0.54 -1.47 5.16
C ILE A 140 1.08 -2.66 5.96
N ALA A 141 2.22 -3.22 5.55
CA ALA A 141 2.88 -4.32 6.26
C ALA A 141 3.24 -3.89 7.69
N ARG A 142 3.80 -2.69 7.86
CA ARG A 142 4.15 -2.13 9.17
C ARG A 142 2.92 -2.00 10.07
N LEU A 143 1.82 -1.44 9.57
CA LEU A 143 0.57 -1.29 10.33
C LEU A 143 -0.01 -2.64 10.76
N VAL A 144 -0.06 -3.63 9.85
CA VAL A 144 -0.54 -4.98 10.18
C VAL A 144 0.37 -5.65 11.22
N GLY A 145 1.69 -5.51 11.06
CA GLY A 145 2.66 -6.09 11.99
C GLY A 145 2.51 -5.55 13.41
N ASN A 146 2.40 -4.23 13.55
CA ASN A 146 2.17 -3.58 14.84
C ASN A 146 0.84 -4.01 15.47
N GLU A 147 -0.23 -4.12 14.69
CA GLU A 147 -1.52 -4.56 15.20
C GLU A 147 -1.50 -6.03 15.66
N MET A 148 -0.80 -6.89 14.91
CA MET A 148 -0.58 -8.28 15.31
C MET A 148 0.24 -8.37 16.60
N ALA A 149 1.28 -7.56 16.76
CA ALA A 149 2.07 -7.49 17.99
C ALA A 149 1.20 -7.09 19.18
N ALA A 150 0.39 -6.05 19.03
CA ALA A 150 -0.54 -5.58 20.06
C ALA A 150 -1.56 -6.66 20.49
N LYS A 151 -1.91 -7.58 19.57
CA LYS A 151 -2.82 -8.71 19.82
C LYS A 151 -2.11 -9.98 20.31
N GLY A 152 -0.79 -9.94 20.54
CA GLY A 152 0.01 -11.09 20.95
C GLY A 152 0.30 -12.11 19.85
N SER A 153 -0.01 -11.78 18.59
CA SER A 153 0.27 -12.63 17.42
C SER A 153 1.70 -12.41 16.91
N PHE A 154 2.69 -12.74 17.74
CA PHE A 154 4.09 -12.33 17.55
C PHE A 154 4.74 -12.89 16.28
N VAL A 155 4.48 -14.15 15.92
CA VAL A 155 5.04 -14.74 14.68
C VAL A 155 4.54 -13.96 13.45
N GLY A 156 3.24 -13.64 13.41
CA GLY A 156 2.67 -12.81 12.34
C GLY A 156 3.25 -11.40 12.33
N ALA A 157 3.39 -10.80 13.52
CA ALA A 157 4.00 -9.48 13.68
C ALA A 157 5.41 -9.43 13.09
N GLY A 158 6.28 -10.37 13.48
CA GLY A 158 7.65 -10.45 12.97
C GLY A 158 7.71 -10.63 11.44
N GLN A 159 6.81 -11.44 10.86
CA GLN A 159 6.74 -11.63 9.41
C GLN A 159 6.37 -10.33 8.67
N PHE A 160 5.37 -9.60 9.16
CA PHE A 160 4.90 -8.36 8.53
C PHE A 160 5.86 -7.18 8.76
N LEU A 161 6.44 -7.05 9.95
CA LEU A 161 7.46 -6.01 10.23
C LEU A 161 8.75 -6.29 9.42
N GLY A 162 9.19 -7.54 9.37
CA GLY A 162 10.30 -7.96 8.52
C GLY A 162 10.00 -7.72 7.03
N LEU A 163 8.75 -7.90 6.59
CA LEU A 163 8.34 -7.57 5.24
C LEU A 163 8.41 -6.07 4.96
N ALA A 164 7.91 -5.23 5.86
CA ALA A 164 7.95 -3.78 5.72
C ALA A 164 9.38 -3.29 5.43
N THR A 165 10.36 -3.80 6.18
CA THR A 165 11.79 -3.46 5.98
C THR A 165 12.39 -3.97 4.67
N ARG A 166 11.88 -5.07 4.10
CA ARG A 166 12.32 -5.58 2.79
C ARG A 166 11.72 -4.81 1.63
N LEU A 167 10.47 -4.35 1.77
CA LEU A 167 9.79 -3.55 0.75
C LEU A 167 10.32 -2.12 0.69
N ASP A 168 10.72 -1.58 1.83
CA ASP A 168 11.35 -0.27 1.95
C ASP A 168 12.45 -0.30 3.01
N SER A 169 13.68 -0.53 2.56
CA SER A 169 14.85 -0.61 3.43
C SER A 169 15.30 0.74 4.00
N GLU A 170 14.77 1.86 3.49
CA GLU A 170 15.11 3.20 3.96
C GLU A 170 14.05 3.77 4.92
N ASN A 171 12.92 3.07 5.08
CA ASN A 171 11.86 3.47 6.00
C ASN A 171 12.31 3.29 7.46
N LYS A 172 12.77 4.39 8.06
CA LYS A 172 13.24 4.43 9.45
C LYS A 172 12.18 3.92 10.44
N ARG A 173 10.89 4.25 10.24
CA ARG A 173 9.81 3.80 11.12
C ARG A 173 9.66 2.29 11.08
N ALA A 174 9.65 1.70 9.88
CA ALA A 174 9.58 0.23 9.74
C ALA A 174 10.80 -0.47 10.37
N LEU A 175 11.99 0.10 10.22
CA LEU A 175 13.21 -0.42 10.84
C LEU A 175 13.19 -0.31 12.37
N GLU A 176 12.69 0.80 12.91
CA GLU A 176 12.54 1.04 14.34
C GLU A 176 11.53 0.07 14.95
N ASP A 177 10.33 -0.04 14.39
CA ASP A 177 9.28 -0.97 14.85
C ASP A 177 9.78 -2.42 14.84
N PHE A 178 10.49 -2.84 13.78
CA PHE A 178 11.02 -4.19 13.69
C PHE A 178 12.15 -4.44 14.71
N ARG A 179 13.02 -3.45 14.94
CA ARG A 179 14.07 -3.55 15.96
C ARG A 179 13.49 -3.61 17.37
N GLU A 180 12.48 -2.81 17.65
CA GLU A 180 11.77 -2.82 18.94
C GLU A 180 11.14 -4.19 19.19
N PHE A 181 10.42 -4.73 18.19
CA PHE A 181 9.85 -6.08 18.25
C PHE A 181 10.92 -7.16 18.54
N LEU A 182 12.05 -7.13 17.85
CA LEU A 182 13.14 -8.09 18.06
C LEU A 182 13.83 -7.90 19.43
N GLY A 183 13.87 -6.68 19.93
CA GLY A 183 14.48 -6.32 21.22
C GLY A 183 13.60 -6.59 22.44
N ASP A 184 12.30 -6.82 22.24
CA ASP A 184 11.35 -7.01 23.33
C ASP A 184 11.65 -8.30 24.13
N GLN A 185 11.99 -8.11 25.40
CA GLN A 185 12.32 -9.19 26.33
C GLN A 185 11.09 -9.94 26.84
N PHE A 186 9.90 -9.36 26.72
CA PHE A 186 8.64 -10.01 27.08
C PHE A 186 8.17 -11.00 26.03
N ILE A 187 8.69 -10.92 24.80
CA ILE A 187 8.41 -11.89 23.75
C ILE A 187 9.42 -13.05 23.86
N PRO A 188 8.95 -14.29 24.08
CA PRO A 188 9.83 -15.46 24.09
C PRO A 188 10.65 -15.54 22.79
N TYR A 189 11.94 -15.84 22.91
CA TYR A 189 12.87 -15.89 21.77
C TYR A 189 12.35 -16.70 20.56
N PRO A 190 11.74 -17.89 20.74
CA PRO A 190 11.18 -18.63 19.59
C PRO A 190 10.17 -17.78 18.79
N LEU A 191 9.34 -16.97 19.46
CA LEU A 191 8.32 -16.17 18.79
C LEU A 191 8.87 -14.90 18.11
N ARG A 192 10.15 -14.58 18.32
CA ARG A 192 10.87 -13.48 17.65
C ARG A 192 11.71 -13.94 16.47
N ASP A 193 11.97 -15.25 16.36
CA ASP A 193 12.89 -15.79 15.36
C ASP A 193 12.22 -15.96 13.99
N SER A 194 13.04 -16.03 12.94
CA SER A 194 12.60 -16.34 11.59
C SER A 194 12.60 -17.85 11.36
N TYR A 195 11.42 -18.42 11.12
CA TYR A 195 11.30 -19.82 10.78
C TYR A 195 11.34 -20.02 9.26
N VAL A 196 12.26 -20.85 8.80
CA VAL A 196 12.29 -21.30 7.40
C VAL A 196 11.44 -22.56 7.28
N LEU A 197 10.45 -22.51 6.39
CA LEU A 197 9.64 -23.67 6.06
C LEU A 197 10.54 -24.73 5.40
N GLN A 198 10.59 -25.93 5.98
CA GLN A 198 11.35 -27.05 5.42
C GLN A 198 10.77 -27.46 4.06
N ASP A 199 11.65 -27.76 3.10
CA ASP A 199 11.23 -28.23 1.79
C ASP A 199 10.73 -29.67 1.83
N LEU A 200 9.73 -29.97 1.00
CA LEU A 200 9.29 -31.33 0.76
C LEU A 200 10.21 -32.00 -0.28
N PRO A 201 10.56 -33.28 -0.11
CA PRO A 201 11.31 -34.03 -1.11
C PRO A 201 10.52 -34.12 -2.43
N PRO A 202 11.18 -34.10 -3.59
CA PRO A 202 10.52 -34.12 -4.91
C PRO A 202 9.63 -35.34 -5.14
N GLU A 203 9.90 -36.46 -4.46
CA GLU A 203 9.14 -37.71 -4.56
C GLU A 203 7.82 -37.64 -3.78
N HIS A 204 7.62 -36.62 -2.94
CA HIS A 204 6.42 -36.52 -2.12
C HIS A 204 5.19 -36.21 -2.98
N PRO A 205 4.04 -36.89 -2.78
CA PRO A 205 2.83 -36.69 -3.60
C PRO A 205 2.31 -35.25 -3.63
N LEU A 206 2.57 -34.48 -2.57
CA LEU A 206 2.16 -33.08 -2.42
C LEU A 206 3.23 -32.06 -2.87
N PHE A 207 4.36 -32.50 -3.44
CA PHE A 207 5.43 -31.59 -3.85
C PHE A 207 4.97 -30.48 -4.81
N PRO A 208 4.13 -30.74 -5.84
CA PRO A 208 3.64 -29.69 -6.73
C PRO A 208 2.80 -28.62 -6.00
N GLN A 209 1.88 -29.05 -5.13
CA GLN A 209 1.01 -28.15 -4.36
C GLN A 209 1.83 -27.34 -3.35
N PHE A 210 2.77 -27.99 -2.67
CA PHE A 210 3.65 -27.32 -1.71
C PHE A 210 4.51 -26.25 -2.38
N LYS A 211 5.10 -26.57 -3.53
CA LYS A 211 5.90 -25.60 -4.29
C LYS A 211 5.06 -24.41 -4.71
N GLN A 212 3.85 -24.65 -5.23
CA GLN A 212 2.90 -23.59 -5.59
C GLN A 212 2.51 -22.72 -4.39
N ALA A 213 2.18 -23.33 -3.25
CA ALA A 213 1.84 -22.62 -2.02
C ALA A 213 3.03 -21.77 -1.51
N LYS A 214 4.26 -22.29 -1.57
CA LYS A 214 5.48 -21.57 -1.19
C LYS A 214 5.73 -20.36 -2.10
N GLU A 215 5.52 -20.50 -3.41
CA GLU A 215 5.62 -19.40 -4.37
C GLU A 215 4.56 -18.32 -4.11
N LEU A 216 3.31 -18.71 -3.87
CA LEU A 216 2.21 -17.78 -3.54
C LEU A 216 2.42 -17.07 -2.21
N ALA A 217 2.90 -17.78 -1.19
CA ALA A 217 3.26 -17.20 0.11
C ALA A 217 4.41 -16.20 -0.01
N GLY A 218 5.41 -16.49 -0.84
CA GLY A 218 6.49 -15.55 -1.16
C GLY A 218 6.02 -14.28 -1.87
N GLN A 219 4.83 -14.31 -2.49
CA GLN A 219 4.15 -13.16 -3.09
C GLN A 219 3.08 -12.54 -2.18
N PHE A 220 3.01 -12.94 -0.91
CA PHE A 220 2.00 -12.48 0.06
C PHE A 220 0.55 -12.81 -0.32
N ARG A 221 0.34 -13.82 -1.17
CA ARG A 221 -0.98 -14.31 -1.58
C ARG A 221 -1.45 -15.45 -0.67
N PHE A 222 -1.47 -15.20 0.64
CA PHE A 222 -1.73 -16.24 1.65
C PHE A 222 -3.10 -16.93 1.50
N SER A 223 -4.13 -16.19 1.10
CA SER A 223 -5.47 -16.77 0.87
C SER A 223 -5.53 -17.72 -0.32
N GLU A 224 -4.60 -17.59 -1.27
CA GLU A 224 -4.48 -18.53 -2.39
C GLU A 224 -3.52 -19.66 -2.07
N ALA A 225 -2.46 -19.39 -1.31
CA ALA A 225 -1.53 -20.40 -0.82
C ALA A 225 -2.18 -21.41 0.14
N ALA A 226 -3.28 -21.03 0.81
CA ALA A 226 -4.01 -21.87 1.74
C ALA A 226 -5.09 -22.77 1.10
N LYS A 227 -5.29 -22.69 -0.23
CA LYS A 227 -6.23 -23.52 -0.98
C LYS A 227 -5.52 -24.76 -1.54
#